data_AF-A0A4P5QHZ4-F1
#
_entry.id   AF-A0A4P5QHZ4-F1
#
_cell.length_a   1.000
_cell.length_b   1.000
_cell.length_c   1.000
_cell.angle_alpha   90.00
_cell.angle_beta   90.00
_cell.angle_gamma   90.00
#
_symmetry.space_group_name_H-M   'P 1'
#
loop_
_entity.id
_entity.type
_entity.pdbx_description
1 polymer ?
#
loop_
_entity_poly.entity_id
_entity_poly.type
_entity_poly.pdbx_seq_one_letter_code
_entity_poly.pdbx_strand_id
1 'polypeptide(L)'
;MRVVELYDSDWDHHSNLANSLPRKCKDVDRPMSALISDLKERGMLDDTLVIWAGEFGRTPLAHGIGEGEKTNPGRDHHKNAFTV
;
A
#
# COMPACT_ATOMS: atom_id res chain seq x y z
N MET A 1 -3.57 21.30 17.47
CA MET A 1 -3.40 20.01 16.80
C MET A 1 -2.77 20.27 15.44
N ARG A 2 -1.60 19.69 15.16
CA ARG A 2 -0.95 19.75 13.85
C ARG A 2 -1.25 18.43 13.13
N VAL A 3 -1.63 18.50 11.87
CA VAL A 3 -1.86 17.33 11.01
C VAL A 3 -0.98 17.48 9.77
N VAL A 4 -0.31 16.39 9.40
CA VAL A 4 0.46 16.28 8.15
C VAL A 4 -0.04 15.03 7.46
N GLU A 5 -0.53 15.17 6.23
CA GLU A 5 -1.00 14.06 5.40
C GLU A 5 -0.01 13.85 4.27
N LEU A 6 0.39 12.58 4.09
CA LEU A 6 1.22 12.13 2.97
C LEU A 6 0.41 11.06 2.23
N TYR A 7 0.32 11.18 0.91
CA TYR A 7 -0.34 10.18 0.08
C TYR A 7 0.52 9.85 -1.13
N ASP A 8 0.35 8.61 -1.61
CA ASP A 8 0.95 8.11 -2.84
C ASP A 8 -0.20 7.51 -3.67
N SER A 9 -0.37 7.99 -4.90
CA SER A 9 -1.48 7.60 -5.79
C SER A 9 -1.18 6.31 -6.55
N ASP A 10 -2.08 5.83 -7.41
CA ASP A 10 -1.81 4.71 -8.35
C ASP A 10 -1.70 3.32 -7.69
N TRP A 11 -2.55 3.05 -6.70
CA TRP A 11 -2.67 1.73 -6.05
C TRP A 11 -3.76 0.83 -6.68
N ASP A 12 -4.55 1.38 -7.61
CA ASP A 12 -5.69 0.68 -8.25
C ASP A 12 -5.26 -0.22 -9.43
N HIS A 13 -4.38 -1.17 -9.14
CA HIS A 13 -3.96 -2.15 -10.13
C HIS A 13 -5.08 -3.14 -10.45
N HIS A 14 -5.46 -3.20 -11.73
CA HIS A 14 -6.45 -4.12 -12.28
C HIS A 14 -5.86 -5.33 -13.03
N SER A 15 -4.53 -5.40 -13.14
CA SER A 15 -3.78 -6.49 -13.79
C SER A 15 -2.31 -6.45 -13.36
N ASN A 16 -1.50 -7.44 -13.75
CA ASN A 16 -0.06 -7.48 -13.51
C ASN A 16 0.35 -7.30 -12.03
N LEU A 17 -0.50 -7.75 -11.09
CA LEU A 17 -0.26 -7.55 -9.66
C LEU A 17 1.08 -8.12 -9.19
N ALA A 18 1.52 -9.24 -9.77
CA ALA A 18 2.78 -9.90 -9.41
C ALA A 18 4.02 -8.99 -9.60
N ASN A 19 3.95 -8.02 -10.51
CA ASN A 19 5.05 -7.09 -10.77
C ASN A 19 4.75 -5.69 -10.24
N SER A 20 3.56 -5.15 -10.52
CA SER A 20 3.23 -3.76 -10.21
C SER A 20 3.04 -3.54 -8.71
N LEU A 21 2.40 -4.46 -7.98
CA LEU A 21 2.14 -4.28 -6.55
C LEU A 21 3.43 -4.32 -5.70
N PRO A 22 4.35 -5.30 -5.87
CA PRO A 22 5.63 -5.27 -5.14
C PRO A 22 6.48 -4.06 -5.45
N ARG A 23 6.43 -3.54 -6.70
CA ARG A 23 7.12 -2.30 -7.06
C ARG A 23 6.55 -1.13 -6.27
N LYS A 24 5.23 -0.99 -6.27
CA LYS A 24 4.53 0.08 -5.56
C LYS A 24 4.78 0.05 -4.04
N CYS A 25 4.78 -1.13 -3.43
CA CYS A 25 5.16 -1.29 -2.03
C CYS A 25 6.59 -0.78 -1.75
N LYS A 26 7.54 -1.03 -2.64
CA LYS A 26 8.93 -0.54 -2.49
C LYS A 26 9.05 0.97 -2.64
N ASP A 27 8.20 1.60 -3.45
CA ASP A 27 8.21 3.05 -3.65
C ASP A 27 7.86 3.78 -2.34
N VAL A 28 7.05 3.19 -1.46
CA VAL A 28 6.66 3.77 -0.16
C VAL A 28 7.46 3.27 1.04
N ASP A 29 8.02 2.06 0.99
CA ASP A 29 8.73 1.42 2.11
C ASP A 29 9.88 2.29 2.66
N ARG A 30 10.80 2.71 1.79
CA ARG A 30 11.97 3.52 2.17
C ARG A 30 11.59 4.90 2.71
N PRO A 31 10.75 5.70 2.03
CA PRO A 31 10.32 7.01 2.54
C PRO A 31 9.63 6.93 3.91
N MET A 32 8.79 5.92 4.15
CA MET A 32 8.11 5.77 5.44
C MET A 32 9.07 5.39 6.57
N SER A 33 10.04 4.51 6.31
CA SER A 33 11.11 4.21 7.28
C SER A 33 11.96 5.44 7.61
N ALA A 34 12.26 6.27 6.61
CA ALA A 34 12.98 7.52 6.81
C ALA A 34 12.19 8.51 7.67
N LEU A 35 10.88 8.67 7.43
CA LEU A 35 10.02 9.52 8.24
C LEU A 35 10.04 9.14 9.73
N ILE A 36 9.88 7.85 10.04
CA ILE A 36 9.89 7.35 11.42
C ILE A 36 11.26 7.59 12.07
N SER A 37 12.34 7.33 11.34
CA SER A 37 13.72 7.56 11.81
C SER A 37 13.96 9.05 12.11
N ASP A 38 13.57 9.94 11.19
CA ASP A 38 13.72 11.39 11.35
C ASP A 38 12.91 11.91 12.55
N LEU A 39 11.68 11.43 12.74
CA LEU A 39 10.87 11.79 13.91
C LEU A 39 11.56 11.37 15.21
N LYS A 40 12.17 10.19 15.23
CA LYS A 40 12.90 9.68 16.40
C LYS A 40 14.17 10.50 16.68
N GLU A 41 14.97 10.78 15.66
CA GLU A 41 16.21 11.58 15.79
C GLU A 41 15.94 12.99 16.29
N ARG A 42 14.77 13.54 15.96
CA ARG A 42 14.32 14.87 16.39
C ARG A 42 13.60 14.86 17.74
N GLY A 43 13.47 13.70 18.39
CA GLY A 43 12.73 13.56 19.67
C GLY A 43 11.24 13.85 19.55
N MET A 44 10.66 13.71 18.35
CA MET A 44 9.26 14.04 18.07
C MET A 44 8.35 12.81 18.05
N LEU A 45 8.92 11.60 17.91
CA LEU A 45 8.14 10.38 17.75
C LEU A 45 7.26 10.08 18.97
N ASP A 46 7.72 10.38 20.19
CA ASP A 46 7.00 10.09 21.44
C ASP A 46 5.67 10.86 21.56
N ASP A 47 5.59 12.04 20.94
CA ASP A 47 4.40 12.90 20.94
C ASP A 47 3.60 12.82 19.62
N THR A 48 4.01 11.95 18.68
CA THR A 48 3.41 11.86 17.34
C THR A 48 2.71 10.52 17.14
N LEU A 49 1.39 10.56 16.87
CA LEU A 49 0.68 9.40 16.35
C LEU A 49 0.93 9.27 14.84
N VAL A 50 1.51 8.14 14.44
CA VAL A 50 1.68 7.77 13.02
C VAL A 50 0.65 6.73 12.65
N ILE A 51 -0.16 7.01 11.62
CA ILE A 51 -1.11 6.07 11.03
C ILE A 51 -0.66 5.81 9.60
N TRP A 52 -0.48 4.55 9.23
CA TRP A 52 -0.18 4.14 7.87
C TRP A 52 -1.22 3.14 7.40
N ALA A 53 -2.02 3.54 6.41
CA ALA A 53 -3.05 2.70 5.84
C ALA A 53 -3.20 2.95 4.33
N GLY A 54 -3.70 1.96 3.60
CA GLY A 54 -4.17 2.08 2.21
C GLY A 54 -5.69 2.26 2.10
N GLU A 55 -6.22 2.28 0.88
CA GLU A 55 -7.66 2.45 0.64
C GLU A 55 -8.44 1.13 0.67
N PHE A 56 -7.85 0.05 0.14
CA PHE A 56 -8.48 -1.28 0.02
C PHE A 56 -7.47 -2.41 -0.21
N GLY A 57 -7.88 -3.66 0.06
CA GLY A 57 -7.11 -4.87 -0.23
C GLY A 57 -7.29 -5.43 -1.64
N ARG A 58 -6.45 -6.40 -2.03
CA ARG A 58 -6.61 -7.21 -3.26
C ARG A 58 -7.27 -8.55 -2.97
N THR A 59 -8.06 -9.00 -3.94
CA THR A 59 -8.67 -10.35 -3.90
C THR A 59 -7.56 -11.40 -3.93
N PRO A 60 -7.53 -12.35 -2.97
CA PRO A 60 -6.51 -13.39 -2.93
C PRO A 60 -6.70 -14.47 -4.01
N LEU A 61 -7.75 -14.35 -4.83
CA LEU A 61 -8.03 -15.22 -5.96
C LEU A 61 -7.45 -14.60 -7.24
N ALA A 62 -6.94 -15.45 -8.13
CA ALA A 62 -6.44 -15.05 -9.44
C ALA A 62 -7.59 -14.71 -10.42
N HIS A 63 -8.42 -13.72 -10.08
CA HIS A 63 -9.42 -13.16 -11.00
C HIS A 63 -8.76 -12.18 -11.96
N GLY A 64 -9.05 -12.33 -13.25
CA GLY A 64 -8.30 -11.65 -14.29
C GLY A 64 -8.82 -11.88 -15.69
N ILE A 65 -8.08 -11.37 -16.67
CA ILE A 65 -8.35 -11.61 -18.09
C ILE A 65 -7.56 -12.85 -18.53
N GLY A 66 -8.22 -13.86 -19.08
CA GLY A 66 -7.62 -15.11 -19.54
C GLY A 66 -8.33 -16.35 -18.99
N GLU A 67 -7.88 -17.54 -19.42
CA GLU A 67 -8.43 -18.83 -18.98
C GLU A 67 -7.33 -19.70 -18.37
N GLY A 68 -7.63 -20.34 -17.23
CA GLY A 68 -6.71 -21.23 -16.52
C GLY A 68 -5.39 -20.54 -16.17
N GLU A 69 -4.27 -21.17 -16.49
CA GLU A 69 -2.92 -20.66 -16.20
C GLU A 69 -2.56 -19.36 -16.96
N LYS A 70 -3.35 -18.98 -17.99
CA LYS A 70 -3.13 -17.74 -18.75
C LYS A 70 -3.82 -16.53 -18.13
N THR A 71 -4.47 -16.69 -16.98
CA THR A 71 -5.18 -15.60 -16.30
C THR A 71 -4.19 -14.54 -15.81
N ASN A 72 -4.33 -13.30 -16.25
CA ASN A 72 -3.57 -12.16 -15.73
C ASN A 72 -4.31 -11.57 -14.50
N PRO A 73 -3.84 -11.82 -13.27
CA PRO A 73 -4.60 -11.55 -12.06
C PRO A 73 -4.63 -10.06 -11.69
N GLY A 74 -5.74 -9.67 -11.06
CA GLY A 74 -5.87 -8.38 -10.39
C GLY A 74 -7.16 -7.62 -10.65
N ARG A 75 -8.15 -8.25 -11.31
CA ARG A 75 -9.38 -7.55 -11.72
C ARG A 75 -10.19 -6.98 -10.56
N ASP A 76 -10.25 -7.70 -9.45
CA ASP A 76 -11.18 -7.44 -8.36
C ASP A 76 -10.53 -6.96 -7.06
N HIS A 77 -11.29 -6.17 -6.31
CA HIS A 77 -10.94 -5.60 -5.02
C HIS A 77 -11.48 -6.45 -3.87
N HIS A 78 -10.71 -6.55 -2.79
CA HIS A 78 -11.20 -7.15 -1.55
C HIS A 78 -11.34 -6.07 -0.47
N LYS A 79 -12.44 -5.32 -0.52
CA LYS A 79 -12.71 -4.21 0.40
C LYS A 79 -12.69 -4.60 1.89
N ASN A 80 -12.97 -5.86 2.21
CA ASN A 80 -12.93 -6.38 3.58
C ASN A 80 -11.53 -6.83 4.03
N ALA A 81 -10.52 -6.80 3.14
CA ALA A 81 -9.15 -7.19 3.43
C ALA A 81 -8.29 -5.94 3.68
N PHE A 82 -8.74 -5.15 4.65
CA PHE A 82 -8.08 -3.93 5.09
C PHE A 82 -8.20 -3.85 6.61
N THR A 83 -7.11 -3.48 7.28
CA THR A 83 -7.06 -3.24 8.72
C THR A 83 -6.19 -2.01 8.97
N VAL A 84 -6.55 -1.23 9.99
CA VAL A 84 -5.74 -0.13 10.56
C VAL A 84 -5.29 -0.55 11.94
#